data_AF-A0A8T3VKE0-F1
#
_entry.id   AF-A0A8T3VKE0-F1
#
_cell.length_a   1.000
_cell.length_b   1.000
_cell.length_c   1.000
_cell.angle_alpha   90.00
_cell.angle_beta   90.00
_cell.angle_gamma   90.00
#
_symmetry.space_group_name_H-M   'P 1'
#
loop_
_entity.id
_entity.type
_entity.pdbx_description
1 polymer ?
#
loop_
_entity_poly.entity_id
_entity_poly.type
_entity_poly.pdbx_seq_one_letter_code
_entity_poly.pdbx_strand_id
1 'polypeptide(L)'
;MTIDNGETIMASNLGFDAINIDGHGSHIKTTSKDDDENKWVSLTNNVIFCANNLTVSGFNTAIENMAGQCIFDNVLFKDNRMDYTFDRDWGAAMLNLGVVICNNCSFENNYAKNGGAIFNQGTLILENCLFANNKAYGEGNDVCVGDNGKVILNGVALNGTTGPVTFVKSMSTTNTVITGALCIGVSFVAGFVTGVVTANPVVGAAVGAAVGAAVGSAGTAYIVANHYDANYDRVKTALIVIGGSVVAGVTGGVLGGHLSMASAGEAVSDTASVSDTASVSSVDAPLADYSVVDGNVIDNHILWDFEQNIPLKLID
;
A
#
# COMPACT_ATOMS: atom_id res chain seq x y z
N MET A 1 31.62 21.05 13.91
CA MET A 1 32.79 21.05 14.79
C MET A 1 33.98 20.78 13.89
N THR A 2 34.61 21.83 13.37
CA THR A 2 35.93 21.70 12.75
C THR A 2 36.92 21.62 13.91
N ILE A 3 37.52 20.46 14.14
CA ILE A 3 38.67 20.35 15.04
C ILE A 3 39.89 20.56 14.15
N ASP A 4 40.25 21.82 13.93
CA ASP A 4 41.63 22.15 13.60
C ASP A 4 42.02 23.47 14.26
N ASN A 5 43.07 23.38 15.09
CA ASN A 5 43.86 24.43 15.73
C ASN A 5 43.15 25.69 16.27
N GLY A 6 42.62 25.58 17.49
CA GLY A 6 42.85 26.60 18.52
C GLY A 6 41.89 27.78 18.63
N GLU A 7 40.90 27.95 17.76
CA GLU A 7 39.87 28.99 17.95
C GLU A 7 38.49 28.38 18.21
N THR A 8 38.02 28.52 19.45
CA THR A 8 36.66 28.14 19.85
C THR A 8 35.69 29.20 19.34
N ILE A 9 35.02 28.92 18.22
CA ILE A 9 33.90 29.73 17.75
C ILE A 9 32.69 29.41 18.63
N MET A 10 32.30 30.35 19.50
CA MET A 10 31.08 30.28 20.29
C MET A 10 29.88 30.56 19.37
N ALA A 11 29.11 29.52 19.03
CA ALA A 11 27.87 29.66 18.28
C ALA A 11 26.83 30.43 19.10
N SER A 12 26.43 31.61 18.63
CA SER A 12 25.46 32.47 19.31
C SER A 12 24.03 32.20 18.82
N ASN A 13 23.15 31.89 19.78
CA ASN A 13 21.70 32.17 19.89
C ASN A 13 20.71 32.01 18.72
N LEU A 14 21.07 31.38 17.59
CA LEU A 14 20.10 30.82 16.64
C LEU A 14 20.19 29.29 16.49
N GLY A 15 21.12 28.67 17.23
CA GLY A 15 21.09 27.24 17.62
C GLY A 15 21.21 26.23 16.49
N PHE A 16 22.04 26.48 15.48
CA PHE A 16 22.40 25.44 14.51
C PHE A 16 23.67 24.70 14.95
N ASP A 17 23.59 23.38 15.02
CA ASP A 17 24.76 22.52 15.18
C ASP A 17 25.35 22.25 13.80
N ALA A 18 26.57 22.72 13.56
CA ALA A 18 27.25 22.54 12.29
C ALA A 18 28.36 21.50 12.41
N ILE A 19 28.44 20.57 11.46
CA ILE A 19 29.60 19.69 11.23
C ILE A 19 30.15 20.00 9.85
N ASN A 20 31.48 20.13 9.75
CA ASN A 20 32.16 20.36 8.48
C ASN A 20 33.32 19.37 8.35
N ILE A 21 33.40 18.68 7.22
CA ILE A 21 34.43 17.69 6.91
C ILE A 21 35.14 18.12 5.64
N ASP A 22 36.44 18.39 5.73
CA ASP A 22 37.31 18.42 4.56
C ASP A 22 37.94 17.05 4.34
N GLY A 23 37.58 16.44 3.23
CA GLY A 23 37.99 15.09 2.90
C GLY A 23 39.42 14.95 2.41
N HIS A 24 39.99 15.99 1.77
CA HIS A 24 41.30 15.92 1.11
C HIS A 24 41.50 14.67 0.21
N GLY A 25 40.45 14.22 -0.48
CA GLY A 25 40.45 13.03 -1.34
C GLY A 25 40.25 11.70 -0.59
N SER A 26 39.91 11.74 0.70
CA SER A 26 39.72 10.55 1.53
C SER A 26 38.51 9.72 1.11
N HIS A 27 38.51 8.45 1.52
CA HIS A 27 37.43 7.51 1.23
C HIS A 27 36.79 7.00 2.53
N ILE A 28 35.54 7.40 2.75
CA ILE A 28 34.68 6.91 3.83
C ILE A 28 33.87 5.73 3.28
N LYS A 29 34.03 4.56 3.88
CA LYS A 29 33.37 3.34 3.41
C LYS A 29 32.99 2.41 4.55
N THR A 30 31.95 1.63 4.31
CA THR A 30 31.64 0.44 5.12
C THR A 30 31.85 -0.83 4.29
N THR A 31 32.03 -1.96 4.98
CA THR A 31 32.16 -3.31 4.40
C THR A 31 30.99 -4.23 4.79
N SER A 32 30.03 -3.70 5.55
CA SER A 32 28.80 -4.41 5.92
C SER A 32 28.04 -4.76 4.65
N LYS A 33 28.06 -6.04 4.31
CA LYS A 33 27.25 -6.58 3.22
C LYS A 33 25.82 -6.66 3.73
N ASP A 34 24.90 -6.05 2.98
CA ASP A 34 23.47 -6.34 2.84
C ASP A 34 22.55 -6.47 4.10
N ASP A 35 23.04 -6.33 5.34
CA ASP A 35 22.32 -6.84 6.53
C ASP A 35 22.10 -5.81 7.67
N ASP A 36 22.61 -4.58 7.58
CA ASP A 36 22.63 -3.63 8.72
C ASP A 36 22.32 -2.19 8.26
N GLU A 37 21.55 -1.42 9.04
CA GLU A 37 21.29 0.04 8.87
C GLU A 37 22.57 0.90 9.01
N ASN A 38 23.50 0.76 8.06
CA ASN A 38 24.73 1.53 8.00
C ASN A 38 24.50 2.82 7.22
N LYS A 39 24.15 3.85 7.97
CA LYS A 39 24.14 5.23 7.49
C LYS A 39 25.44 5.89 7.92
N TRP A 40 26.01 6.74 7.06
CA TRP A 40 27.12 7.58 7.49
C TRP A 40 26.60 8.75 8.33
N VAL A 41 25.51 9.39 7.89
CA VAL A 41 24.95 10.58 8.53
C VAL A 41 23.44 10.49 8.55
N SER A 42 22.83 10.76 9.71
CA SER A 42 21.39 11.01 9.85
C SER A 42 21.18 12.37 10.51
N LEU A 43 20.40 13.24 9.88
CA LEU A 43 20.19 14.63 10.30
C LEU A 43 18.74 14.87 10.68
N THR A 44 18.58 15.66 11.74
CA THR A 44 17.30 16.19 12.19
C THR A 44 17.30 17.72 12.09
N ASN A 45 16.26 18.36 12.63
CA ASN A 45 16.12 19.81 12.60
C ASN A 45 17.34 20.52 13.17
N ASN A 46 17.64 21.71 12.63
CA ASN A 46 18.68 22.62 13.11
C ASN A 46 20.12 22.05 13.04
N VAL A 47 20.38 21.02 12.23
CA VAL A 47 21.73 20.53 11.96
C VAL A 47 22.16 20.88 10.54
N ILE A 48 23.37 21.42 10.42
CA ILE A 48 24.03 21.64 9.13
C ILE A 48 25.19 20.65 9.01
N PHE A 49 25.21 19.87 7.94
CA PHE A 49 26.28 18.96 7.62
C PHE A 49 26.95 19.35 6.31
N CYS A 50 28.22 19.70 6.38
CA CYS A 50 29.03 20.02 5.23
C CYS A 50 30.11 18.94 5.04
N ALA A 51 30.28 18.49 3.81
CA ALA A 51 31.39 17.62 3.44
C ALA A 51 31.91 17.98 2.06
N ASN A 52 33.23 17.98 1.90
CA ASN A 52 33.84 18.22 0.61
C ASN A 52 35.01 17.26 0.32
N ASN A 53 35.37 17.16 -0.96
CA ASN A 53 36.57 16.46 -1.42
C ASN A 53 36.71 15.03 -0.86
N LEU A 54 35.67 14.21 -0.91
CA LEU A 54 35.75 12.81 -0.44
C LEU A 54 34.90 11.85 -1.27
N THR A 55 35.19 10.56 -1.10
CA THR A 55 34.38 9.46 -1.61
C THR A 55 33.59 8.82 -0.46
N VAL A 56 32.33 8.48 -0.71
CA VAL A 56 31.43 7.78 0.22
C VAL A 56 30.89 6.52 -0.46
N SER A 57 31.07 5.34 0.15
CA SER A 57 30.59 4.09 -0.45
C SER A 57 30.20 2.98 0.51
N GLY A 58 29.36 2.05 0.02
CA GLY A 58 29.00 0.81 0.70
C GLY A 58 27.88 0.96 1.73
N PHE A 59 27.35 2.17 1.91
CA PHE A 59 26.28 2.43 2.86
C PHE A 59 24.91 2.08 2.26
N ASN A 60 23.94 1.88 3.13
CA ASN A 60 22.54 1.70 2.80
C ASN A 60 21.79 2.96 3.23
N THR A 61 21.73 3.90 2.27
CA THR A 61 21.45 5.33 2.50
C THR A 61 22.59 5.99 3.25
N ALA A 62 23.63 6.41 2.52
CA ALA A 62 24.79 7.07 3.12
C ALA A 62 24.40 8.32 3.92
N ILE A 63 23.51 9.15 3.36
CA ILE A 63 23.00 10.37 4.01
C ILE A 63 21.48 10.28 4.16
N GLU A 64 21.00 10.32 5.39
CA GLU A 64 19.58 10.46 5.72
C GLU A 64 19.34 11.87 6.26
N ASN A 65 18.89 12.78 5.41
CA ASN A 65 18.52 14.13 5.83
C ASN A 65 17.02 14.22 6.12
N MET A 66 16.59 14.02 7.37
CA MET A 66 15.17 14.04 7.72
C MET A 66 14.58 15.46 7.82
N ALA A 67 15.39 16.45 8.21
CA ALA A 67 14.95 17.84 8.30
C ALA A 67 16.09 18.89 8.38
N GLY A 68 17.35 18.46 8.31
CA GLY A 68 18.51 19.33 8.39
C GLY A 68 18.91 19.91 7.04
N GLN A 69 20.13 20.43 6.98
CA GLN A 69 20.73 20.96 5.76
C GLN A 69 22.05 20.25 5.47
N CYS A 70 22.18 19.64 4.28
CA CYS A 70 23.45 19.14 3.77
C CYS A 70 24.02 20.06 2.71
N ILE A 71 25.33 20.27 2.74
CA ILE A 71 26.08 20.96 1.68
C ILE A 71 27.26 20.08 1.28
N PHE A 72 27.25 19.63 0.03
CA PHE A 72 28.28 18.79 -0.55
C PHE A 72 28.99 19.53 -1.68
N ASP A 73 30.32 19.51 -1.65
CA ASP A 73 31.15 20.07 -2.72
C ASP A 73 32.23 19.06 -3.13
N ASN A 74 32.24 18.66 -4.40
CA ASN A 74 33.19 17.68 -4.93
C ASN A 74 33.19 16.36 -4.12
N VAL A 75 32.00 15.78 -3.91
CA VAL A 75 31.82 14.49 -3.23
C VAL A 75 31.38 13.42 -4.23
N LEU A 76 32.02 12.26 -4.18
CA LEU A 76 31.64 11.07 -4.94
C LEU A 76 30.87 10.10 -4.06
N PHE A 77 29.57 9.94 -4.31
CA PHE A 77 28.76 8.88 -3.73
C PHE A 77 28.71 7.70 -4.67
N LYS A 78 29.34 6.59 -4.29
CA LYS A 78 29.42 5.43 -5.16
C LYS A 78 29.12 4.12 -4.46
N ASP A 79 28.61 3.15 -5.23
CA ASP A 79 28.43 1.77 -4.76
C ASP A 79 27.64 1.70 -3.43
N ASN A 80 26.69 2.63 -3.21
CA ASN A 80 25.77 2.58 -2.08
C ASN A 80 24.52 1.80 -2.49
N ARG A 81 23.98 0.99 -1.59
CA ARG A 81 22.90 0.06 -1.91
C ARG A 81 21.85 0.02 -0.79
N MET A 82 20.61 0.38 -1.12
CA MET A 82 19.43 0.07 -0.31
C MET A 82 18.64 -1.05 -0.97
N ASP A 83 18.63 -2.22 -0.34
CA ASP A 83 17.97 -3.44 -0.85
C ASP A 83 17.30 -4.19 0.31
N TYR A 84 16.44 -3.51 1.07
CA TYR A 84 15.74 -4.05 2.23
C TYR A 84 14.29 -4.38 1.91
N THR A 85 13.97 -5.67 1.83
CA THR A 85 12.63 -6.15 1.46
C THR A 85 11.46 -5.62 2.32
N PHE A 86 11.72 -5.07 3.52
CA PHE A 86 10.68 -4.61 4.45
C PHE A 86 10.74 -3.13 4.86
N ASP A 87 11.81 -2.40 4.54
CA ASP A 87 12.02 -1.03 5.05
C ASP A 87 12.08 0.04 3.94
N ARG A 88 12.39 1.27 4.32
CA ARG A 88 12.36 2.47 3.45
C ARG A 88 13.46 2.42 2.39
N ASP A 89 13.27 1.66 1.31
CA ASP A 89 14.22 1.51 0.19
C ASP A 89 14.35 2.76 -0.70
N TRP A 90 14.72 3.89 -0.13
CA TRP A 90 14.78 5.15 -0.87
C TRP A 90 16.18 5.72 -0.82
N GLY A 91 16.68 6.11 -2.00
CA GLY A 91 17.91 6.88 -2.10
C GLY A 91 19.12 6.15 -1.52
N ALA A 92 19.80 5.34 -2.33
CA ALA A 92 20.91 4.56 -1.78
C ALA A 92 22.10 5.44 -1.37
N ALA A 93 22.38 6.51 -2.11
CA ALA A 93 23.32 7.52 -1.66
C ALA A 93 22.64 8.45 -0.65
N MET A 94 21.45 8.98 -0.96
CA MET A 94 20.80 9.99 -0.12
C MET A 94 19.28 9.91 -0.09
N LEU A 95 18.73 10.00 1.12
CA LEU A 95 17.33 10.29 1.39
C LEU A 95 17.21 11.74 1.90
N ASN A 96 16.45 12.58 1.20
CA ASN A 96 16.31 13.99 1.58
C ASN A 96 14.84 14.41 1.82
N LEU A 97 14.53 14.79 3.04
CA LEU A 97 13.29 15.47 3.47
C LEU A 97 13.58 16.93 3.92
N GLY A 98 14.84 17.29 4.12
CA GLY A 98 15.29 18.65 4.45
C GLY A 98 15.79 19.42 3.23
N VAL A 99 16.95 20.07 3.37
CA VAL A 99 17.63 20.78 2.27
C VAL A 99 18.94 20.09 1.95
N VAL A 100 19.18 19.76 0.68
CA VAL A 100 20.48 19.26 0.21
C VAL A 100 20.96 20.13 -0.94
N ILE A 101 22.20 20.57 -0.86
CA ILE A 101 22.92 21.29 -1.91
C ILE A 101 24.10 20.43 -2.33
N CYS A 102 24.17 20.09 -3.61
CA CYS A 102 25.29 19.36 -4.19
C CYS A 102 25.92 20.18 -5.31
N ASN A 103 27.20 20.50 -5.13
CA ASN A 103 28.02 21.21 -6.10
C ASN A 103 29.12 20.26 -6.58
N ASN A 104 29.27 20.10 -7.90
CA ASN A 104 30.32 19.28 -8.51
C ASN A 104 30.37 17.84 -7.94
N CYS A 105 29.23 17.29 -7.52
CA CYS A 105 29.17 15.95 -6.93
C CYS A 105 28.91 14.89 -8.00
N SER A 106 29.34 13.67 -7.74
CA SER A 106 29.09 12.52 -8.61
C SER A 106 28.35 11.42 -7.87
N PHE A 107 27.42 10.77 -8.56
CA PHE A 107 26.64 9.64 -8.06
C PHE A 107 26.80 8.46 -9.02
N GLU A 108 27.47 7.40 -8.57
CA GLU A 108 27.86 6.28 -9.42
C GLU A 108 27.45 4.92 -8.87
N ASN A 109 26.86 4.07 -9.71
CA ASN A 109 26.52 2.67 -9.38
C ASN A 109 25.69 2.51 -8.08
N ASN A 110 24.88 3.52 -7.71
CA ASN A 110 24.02 3.41 -6.54
C ASN A 110 22.73 2.65 -6.88
N TYR A 111 22.22 1.84 -5.95
CA TYR A 111 21.07 0.96 -6.17
C TYR A 111 20.03 1.04 -5.05
N ALA A 112 18.80 1.45 -5.37
CA ALA A 112 17.68 1.55 -4.43
C ALA A 112 16.35 1.09 -5.07
N LYS A 113 15.25 1.06 -4.32
CA LYS A 113 13.91 0.92 -4.92
C LYS A 113 13.55 2.16 -5.71
N ASN A 114 13.58 3.33 -5.08
CA ASN A 114 13.29 4.59 -5.74
C ASN A 114 14.44 5.56 -5.56
N GLY A 115 14.83 6.23 -6.64
CA GLY A 115 15.95 7.15 -6.63
C GLY A 115 17.24 6.38 -6.43
N GLY A 116 17.70 5.66 -7.45
CA GLY A 116 18.85 4.76 -7.32
C GLY A 116 20.05 5.44 -6.66
N ALA A 117 20.27 6.73 -6.93
CA ALA A 117 21.15 7.58 -6.13
C ALA A 117 20.39 8.34 -5.02
N ILE A 118 19.40 9.16 -5.40
CA ILE A 118 18.77 10.12 -4.47
C ILE A 118 17.26 9.97 -4.49
N PHE A 119 16.65 9.85 -3.31
CA PHE A 119 15.22 10.07 -3.13
C PHE A 119 14.99 11.41 -2.43
N ASN A 120 14.15 12.26 -3.01
CA ASN A 120 13.91 13.62 -2.55
C ASN A 120 12.43 13.92 -2.29
N GLN A 121 12.12 14.37 -1.09
CA GLN A 121 10.86 15.00 -0.69
C GLN A 121 11.06 16.39 -0.06
N GLY A 122 12.31 16.77 0.19
CA GLY A 122 12.69 18.11 0.59
C GLY A 122 13.05 19.00 -0.60
N THR A 123 13.95 19.95 -0.36
CA THR A 123 14.57 20.76 -1.42
C THR A 123 15.93 20.19 -1.79
N LEU A 124 16.11 19.83 -3.05
CA LEU A 124 17.37 19.37 -3.62
C LEU A 124 17.88 20.40 -4.65
N ILE A 125 19.11 20.87 -4.46
CA ILE A 125 19.79 21.79 -5.37
C ILE A 125 21.00 21.05 -5.95
N LEU A 126 21.04 20.92 -7.26
CA LEU A 126 22.09 20.22 -8.00
C LEU A 126 22.77 21.21 -8.96
N GLU A 127 24.06 21.43 -8.76
CA GLU A 127 24.88 22.26 -9.65
C GLU A 127 26.09 21.45 -10.12
N ASN A 128 26.26 21.33 -11.44
CA ASN A 128 27.36 20.60 -12.07
C ASN A 128 27.54 19.16 -11.54
N CYS A 129 26.44 18.49 -11.21
CA CYS A 129 26.48 17.12 -10.71
C CYS A 129 26.44 16.10 -11.84
N LEU A 130 27.10 14.95 -11.64
CA LEU A 130 27.10 13.82 -12.56
C LEU A 130 26.35 12.64 -11.95
N PHE A 131 25.52 11.98 -12.76
CA PHE A 131 24.87 10.72 -12.42
C PHE A 131 25.24 9.68 -13.46
N ALA A 132 25.75 8.53 -13.03
CA ALA A 132 26.17 7.46 -13.94
C ALA A 132 25.85 6.08 -13.36
N ASN A 133 25.22 5.23 -14.16
CA ASN A 133 24.95 3.83 -13.85
C ASN A 133 24.20 3.58 -12.52
N ASN A 134 23.49 4.58 -12.00
CA ASN A 134 22.60 4.36 -10.87
C ASN A 134 21.37 3.59 -11.36
N LYS A 135 20.78 2.79 -10.48
CA LYS A 135 19.66 1.92 -10.84
C LYS A 135 18.61 1.91 -9.76
N ALA A 136 17.37 2.06 -10.19
CA ALA A 136 16.19 1.83 -9.38
C ALA A 136 15.49 0.54 -9.85
N TYR A 137 14.93 -0.26 -8.93
CA TYR A 137 13.98 -1.33 -9.29
C TYR A 137 12.50 -0.90 -9.20
N GLY A 138 12.26 0.33 -8.77
CA GLY A 138 11.02 1.09 -8.89
C GLY A 138 11.24 2.31 -9.78
N GLU A 139 11.14 3.50 -9.22
CA GLU A 139 11.09 4.76 -9.97
C GLU A 139 12.37 5.61 -9.85
N GLY A 140 12.77 6.25 -10.94
CA GLY A 140 13.89 7.21 -10.99
C GLY A 140 15.26 6.56 -10.75
N ASN A 141 15.93 6.12 -11.82
CA ASN A 141 17.24 5.46 -11.73
C ASN A 141 18.28 6.32 -11.01
N ASP A 142 18.30 7.63 -11.27
CA ASP A 142 19.23 8.55 -10.63
C ASP A 142 18.56 9.27 -9.44
N VAL A 143 17.65 10.20 -9.74
CA VAL A 143 16.91 10.98 -8.74
C VAL A 143 15.41 10.71 -8.86
N CYS A 144 14.79 10.31 -7.77
CA CYS A 144 13.33 10.18 -7.66
C CYS A 144 12.78 11.23 -6.69
N VAL A 145 11.81 12.01 -7.15
CA VAL A 145 11.20 13.10 -6.39
C VAL A 145 9.78 12.69 -6.00
N GLY A 146 9.59 12.42 -4.72
CA GLY A 146 8.30 12.07 -4.14
C GLY A 146 7.44 13.28 -3.80
N ASP A 147 6.39 13.05 -3.03
CA ASP A 147 5.45 14.11 -2.67
C ASP A 147 6.15 15.26 -1.92
N ASN A 148 5.77 16.50 -2.27
CA ASN A 148 6.33 17.76 -1.75
C ASN A 148 7.80 18.04 -2.12
N GLY A 149 8.46 17.14 -2.83
CA GLY A 149 9.83 17.33 -3.26
C GLY A 149 10.00 18.44 -4.30
N LYS A 150 11.05 19.24 -4.12
CA LYS A 150 11.47 20.29 -5.05
C LYS A 150 12.89 20.02 -5.53
N VAL A 151 13.12 20.17 -6.84
CA VAL A 151 14.46 20.10 -7.42
C VAL A 151 14.79 21.38 -8.17
N ILE A 152 15.98 21.91 -7.92
CA ILE A 152 16.61 23.00 -8.67
C ILE A 152 17.86 22.42 -9.32
N LEU A 153 17.90 22.41 -10.65
CA LEU A 153 19.03 21.91 -11.43
C LEU A 153 19.68 23.07 -12.17
N ASN A 154 20.97 23.32 -11.92
CA ASN A 154 21.73 24.43 -12.50
C ASN A 154 20.99 25.78 -12.39
N GLY A 155 20.43 26.06 -11.20
CA GLY A 155 19.65 27.26 -10.92
C GLY A 155 18.22 27.28 -11.49
N VAL A 156 17.77 26.22 -12.18
CA VAL A 156 16.42 26.14 -12.77
C VAL A 156 15.53 25.22 -11.94
N ALA A 157 14.37 25.72 -11.52
CA ALA A 157 13.35 24.90 -10.86
C ALA A 157 12.68 23.97 -11.89
N LEU A 158 12.65 22.68 -11.59
CA LEU A 158 12.02 21.67 -12.45
C LEU A 158 10.54 21.50 -12.10
N ASN A 159 9.70 21.31 -13.12
CA ASN A 159 8.25 21.08 -12.98
C ASN A 159 7.81 19.68 -13.45
N GLY A 160 8.75 18.77 -13.73
CA GLY A 160 8.46 17.43 -14.26
C GLY A 160 9.73 16.65 -14.56
N THR A 161 9.58 15.41 -15.04
CA THR A 161 10.69 14.49 -15.32
C THR A 161 11.62 15.01 -16.41
N THR A 162 12.92 15.08 -16.12
CA THR A 162 13.95 15.56 -17.05
C THR A 162 15.31 14.92 -16.73
N GLY A 163 15.98 14.33 -17.73
CA GLY A 163 17.34 13.78 -17.57
C GLY A 163 17.44 12.83 -16.36
N PRO A 164 18.28 13.12 -15.35
CA PRO A 164 18.44 12.27 -14.17
C PRO A 164 17.29 12.39 -13.15
N VAL A 165 16.30 13.27 -13.35
CA VAL A 165 15.25 13.54 -12.35
C VAL A 165 13.90 13.01 -12.81
N THR A 166 13.30 12.13 -12.01
CA THR A 166 11.94 11.61 -12.19
C THR A 166 11.04 12.10 -11.06
N PHE A 167 9.90 12.72 -11.41
CA PHE A 167 8.87 13.09 -10.44
C PHE A 167 7.78 12.04 -10.38
N VAL A 168 7.43 11.62 -9.16
CA VAL A 168 6.38 10.64 -8.90
C VAL A 168 5.40 11.20 -7.88
N LYS A 169 4.17 10.71 -7.93
CA LYS A 169 3.09 11.15 -7.04
C LYS A 169 2.52 9.96 -6.31
N SER A 170 2.30 10.08 -5.01
CA SER A 170 1.63 9.03 -4.26
C SER A 170 0.17 8.87 -4.71
N MET A 171 -0.32 7.64 -4.53
CA MET A 171 -1.75 7.35 -4.51
C MET A 171 -2.46 8.32 -3.56
N SER A 172 -3.61 8.86 -4.00
CA SER A 172 -4.41 9.74 -3.16
C SER A 172 -5.00 8.98 -1.97
N THR A 173 -5.21 9.68 -0.85
CA THR A 173 -5.90 9.10 0.33
C THR A 173 -7.25 8.49 -0.03
N THR A 174 -7.99 9.10 -0.96
CA THR A 174 -9.26 8.56 -1.46
C THR A 174 -9.08 7.20 -2.12
N ASN A 175 -8.08 7.06 -3.01
CA ASN A 175 -7.81 5.79 -3.68
C ASN A 175 -7.33 4.73 -2.69
N THR A 176 -6.52 5.11 -1.69
CA THR A 176 -6.09 4.23 -0.61
C THR A 176 -7.29 3.67 0.17
N VAL A 177 -8.23 4.53 0.54
CA VAL A 177 -9.45 4.14 1.27
C VAL A 177 -10.32 3.23 0.40
N ILE A 178 -10.53 3.57 -0.88
CA ILE A 178 -11.31 2.76 -1.81
C ILE A 178 -10.69 1.37 -1.97
N THR A 179 -9.39 1.28 -2.22
CA THR A 179 -8.70 -0.02 -2.35
C THR A 179 -8.83 -0.84 -1.08
N GLY A 180 -8.61 -0.24 0.09
CA GLY A 180 -8.78 -0.92 1.38
C GLY A 180 -10.21 -1.43 1.59
N ALA A 181 -11.21 -0.61 1.29
CA ALA A 181 -12.62 -0.99 1.40
C ALA A 181 -13.00 -2.12 0.44
N LEU A 182 -12.47 -2.11 -0.79
CA LEU A 182 -12.67 -3.19 -1.77
C LEU A 182 -12.07 -4.51 -1.28
N CYS A 183 -10.86 -4.50 -0.70
CA CYS A 183 -10.26 -5.69 -0.11
C CYS A 183 -11.14 -6.28 0.99
N ILE A 184 -11.62 -5.43 1.90
CA ILE A 184 -12.49 -5.83 3.01
C ILE A 184 -13.82 -6.40 2.50
N GLY A 185 -14.47 -5.70 1.56
CA GLY A 185 -15.76 -6.11 0.99
C GLY A 185 -15.68 -7.43 0.21
N VAL A 186 -14.66 -7.59 -0.65
CA VAL A 186 -14.44 -8.85 -1.40
C VAL A 186 -14.23 -10.02 -0.45
N SER A 187 -13.47 -9.79 0.63
CA SER A 187 -13.20 -10.84 1.63
C SER A 187 -14.48 -11.26 2.35
N PHE A 188 -15.33 -10.30 2.75
CA PHE A 188 -16.64 -10.59 3.32
C PHE A 188 -17.50 -11.44 2.38
N VAL A 189 -17.63 -11.02 1.12
CA VAL A 189 -18.45 -11.73 0.12
C VAL A 189 -17.94 -13.15 -0.11
N ALA A 190 -16.62 -13.34 -0.22
CA ALA A 190 -16.02 -14.66 -0.40
C ALA A 190 -16.32 -15.60 0.79
N GLY A 191 -16.16 -15.09 2.01
CA GLY A 191 -16.54 -15.83 3.22
C GLY A 191 -18.03 -16.16 3.22
N PHE A 192 -18.88 -15.15 3.01
CA PHE A 192 -20.34 -15.28 3.04
C PHE A 192 -20.86 -16.30 2.05
N VAL A 193 -20.47 -16.20 0.78
CA VAL A 193 -20.87 -17.16 -0.27
C VAL A 193 -20.41 -18.57 0.10
N THR A 194 -19.17 -18.72 0.58
CA THR A 194 -18.67 -20.04 1.02
C THR A 194 -19.49 -20.60 2.17
N GLY A 195 -19.80 -19.78 3.18
CA GLY A 195 -20.65 -20.17 4.31
C GLY A 195 -22.04 -20.61 3.85
N VAL A 196 -22.68 -19.85 2.96
CA VAL A 196 -24.01 -20.19 2.41
C VAL A 196 -23.96 -21.51 1.65
N VAL A 197 -23.03 -21.65 0.71
CA VAL A 197 -22.92 -22.82 -0.17
C VAL A 197 -22.58 -24.09 0.60
N THR A 198 -21.74 -23.98 1.64
CA THR A 198 -21.33 -25.14 2.44
C THR A 198 -22.27 -25.45 3.60
N ALA A 199 -23.23 -24.56 3.88
CA ALA A 199 -24.07 -24.58 5.07
C ALA A 199 -23.28 -24.80 6.37
N ASN A 200 -22.05 -24.29 6.42
CA ASN A 200 -21.12 -24.55 7.52
C ASN A 200 -20.38 -23.25 7.92
N PRO A 201 -20.69 -22.67 9.09
CA PRO A 201 -20.09 -21.40 9.52
C PRO A 201 -18.59 -21.53 9.78
N VAL A 202 -18.09 -22.71 10.15
CA VAL A 202 -16.66 -22.95 10.39
C VAL A 202 -15.89 -23.00 9.07
N VAL A 203 -16.42 -23.69 8.05
CA VAL A 203 -15.81 -23.73 6.71
C VAL A 203 -15.82 -22.35 6.06
N GLY A 204 -16.97 -21.65 6.12
CA GLY A 204 -17.07 -20.27 5.66
C GLY A 204 -16.06 -19.35 6.35
N ALA A 205 -15.91 -19.47 7.68
CA ALA A 205 -14.96 -18.67 8.44
C ALA A 205 -13.50 -18.94 8.06
N ALA A 206 -13.13 -20.22 7.91
CA ALA A 206 -11.77 -20.61 7.56
C ALA A 206 -11.38 -20.13 6.15
N VAL A 207 -12.26 -20.31 5.16
CA VAL A 207 -12.05 -19.84 3.79
C VAL A 207 -12.04 -18.31 3.76
N GLY A 208 -12.98 -17.65 4.45
CA GLY A 208 -13.02 -16.21 4.57
C GLY A 208 -11.74 -15.61 5.17
N ALA A 209 -11.19 -16.23 6.22
CA ALA A 209 -9.91 -15.83 6.80
C ALA A 209 -8.76 -15.95 5.80
N ALA A 210 -8.67 -17.07 5.08
CA ALA A 210 -7.61 -17.32 4.10
C ALA A 210 -7.68 -16.35 2.92
N VAL A 211 -8.87 -16.12 2.37
CA VAL A 211 -9.10 -15.14 1.30
C VAL A 211 -8.81 -13.73 1.81
N GLY A 212 -9.27 -13.38 3.01
CA GLY A 212 -9.01 -12.09 3.64
C GLY A 212 -7.52 -11.82 3.84
N ALA A 213 -6.75 -12.81 4.26
CA ALA A 213 -5.30 -12.69 4.39
C ALA A 213 -4.63 -12.45 3.02
N ALA A 214 -5.03 -13.20 1.99
CA ALA A 214 -4.46 -13.09 0.66
C ALA A 214 -4.81 -11.75 -0.02
N VAL A 215 -6.10 -11.40 -0.07
CA VAL A 215 -6.61 -10.17 -0.70
C VAL A 215 -6.13 -8.93 0.07
N GLY A 216 -6.16 -8.98 1.40
CA GLY A 216 -5.66 -7.90 2.25
C GLY A 216 -4.16 -7.68 2.08
N SER A 217 -3.36 -8.74 1.97
CA SER A 217 -1.92 -8.64 1.74
C SER A 217 -1.61 -8.06 0.36
N ALA A 218 -2.28 -8.55 -0.69
CA ALA A 218 -2.13 -8.04 -2.04
C ALA A 218 -2.54 -6.56 -2.15
N GLY A 219 -3.67 -6.18 -1.56
CA GLY A 219 -4.14 -4.80 -1.51
C GLY A 219 -3.19 -3.88 -0.76
N THR A 220 -2.68 -4.33 0.39
CA THR A 220 -1.66 -3.60 1.15
C THR A 220 -0.39 -3.40 0.33
N ALA A 221 0.12 -4.45 -0.31
CA ALA A 221 1.31 -4.36 -1.15
C ALA A 221 1.12 -3.35 -2.29
N TYR A 222 -0.06 -3.38 -2.94
CA TYR A 222 -0.40 -2.40 -3.97
C TYR A 222 -0.46 -0.96 -3.42
N ILE A 223 -1.11 -0.74 -2.28
CA ILE A 223 -1.19 0.58 -1.64
C ILE A 223 0.20 1.10 -1.31
N VAL A 224 1.02 0.30 -0.61
CA VAL A 224 2.36 0.68 -0.15
C VAL A 224 3.30 0.93 -1.34
N ALA A 225 3.21 0.13 -2.40
CA ALA A 225 4.02 0.32 -3.60
C ALA A 225 3.74 1.64 -4.32
N ASN A 226 2.53 2.19 -4.16
CA ASN A 226 2.11 3.45 -4.78
C ASN A 226 2.16 4.65 -3.82
N HIS A 227 2.86 4.56 -2.69
CA HIS A 227 3.14 5.70 -1.83
C HIS A 227 4.63 6.06 -1.86
N TYR A 228 4.90 7.31 -2.25
CA TYR A 228 6.22 7.93 -2.34
C TYR A 228 6.37 9.01 -1.26
N ASP A 229 5.87 8.71 -0.06
CA ASP A 229 6.01 9.55 1.12
C ASP A 229 6.74 8.81 2.25
N ALA A 230 7.84 9.40 2.71
CA ALA A 230 8.67 8.85 3.76
C ALA A 230 8.11 8.84 5.15
N ASN A 231 7.04 9.60 5.35
CA ASN A 231 6.27 9.58 6.57
C ASN A 231 5.02 8.71 6.46
N TYR A 232 4.81 8.01 5.33
CA TYR A 232 3.65 7.14 5.15
C TYR A 232 3.71 5.93 6.08
N ASP A 233 2.66 5.76 6.89
CA ASP A 233 2.55 4.66 7.85
C ASP A 233 2.09 3.35 7.18
N ARG A 234 3.08 2.61 6.66
CA ARG A 234 2.90 1.31 6.01
C ARG A 234 2.36 0.26 6.97
N VAL A 235 2.76 0.31 8.25
CA VAL A 235 2.37 -0.69 9.27
C VAL A 235 0.91 -0.53 9.62
N LYS A 236 0.45 0.69 9.87
CA LYS A 236 -0.97 0.98 10.11
C LYS A 236 -1.84 0.61 8.93
N THR A 237 -1.37 0.89 7.70
CA THR A 237 -2.06 0.48 6.48
C THR A 237 -2.21 -1.04 6.41
N ALA A 238 -1.11 -1.77 6.61
CA ALA A 238 -1.11 -3.22 6.60
C ALA A 238 -2.05 -3.80 7.66
N LEU A 239 -2.00 -3.28 8.88
CA LEU A 239 -2.85 -3.73 9.97
C LEU A 239 -4.33 -3.54 9.65
N ILE A 240 -4.71 -2.37 9.14
CA ILE A 240 -6.11 -2.04 8.81
C ILE A 240 -6.60 -2.91 7.64
N VAL A 241 -5.83 -2.99 6.56
CA VAL A 241 -6.29 -3.64 5.33
C VAL A 241 -6.24 -5.16 5.46
N ILE A 242 -5.14 -5.72 5.96
CA ILE A 242 -5.01 -7.18 6.17
C ILE A 242 -5.94 -7.62 7.28
N GLY A 243 -5.86 -6.99 8.45
CA GLY A 243 -6.68 -7.34 9.61
C GLY A 243 -8.17 -7.17 9.33
N GLY A 244 -8.57 -6.04 8.74
CA GLY A 244 -9.95 -5.79 8.35
C GLY A 244 -10.47 -6.81 7.34
N SER A 245 -9.65 -7.22 6.35
CA SER A 245 -10.04 -8.21 5.35
C SER A 245 -10.23 -9.61 5.95
N VAL A 246 -9.31 -10.03 6.85
CA VAL A 246 -9.43 -11.32 7.57
C VAL A 246 -10.70 -11.34 8.42
N VAL A 247 -10.93 -10.31 9.23
CA VAL A 247 -12.11 -10.23 10.12
C VAL A 247 -13.40 -10.20 9.30
N ALA A 248 -13.43 -9.43 8.21
CA ALA A 248 -14.60 -9.36 7.35
C ALA A 248 -14.90 -10.71 6.67
N GLY A 249 -13.88 -11.41 6.18
CA GLY A 249 -14.04 -12.75 5.62
C GLY A 249 -14.56 -13.77 6.63
N VAL A 250 -13.99 -13.80 7.84
CA VAL A 250 -14.49 -14.66 8.93
C VAL A 250 -15.96 -14.36 9.23
N THR A 251 -16.28 -13.08 9.40
CA THR A 251 -17.65 -12.62 9.73
C THR A 251 -18.63 -13.00 8.63
N GLY A 252 -18.28 -12.76 7.37
CA GLY A 252 -19.07 -13.18 6.22
C GLY A 252 -19.34 -14.68 6.25
N GLY A 253 -18.29 -15.48 6.44
CA GLY A 253 -18.38 -16.94 6.54
C GLY A 253 -19.33 -17.46 7.61
N VAL A 254 -19.22 -16.92 8.83
CA VAL A 254 -20.10 -17.29 9.94
C VAL A 254 -21.55 -16.91 9.63
N LEU A 255 -21.80 -15.70 9.12
CA LEU A 255 -23.15 -15.24 8.79
C LEU A 255 -23.78 -16.07 7.67
N GLY A 256 -23.02 -16.35 6.60
CA GLY A 256 -23.49 -17.15 5.48
C GLY A 256 -23.85 -18.58 5.89
N GLY A 257 -23.02 -19.20 6.72
CA GLY A 257 -23.28 -20.54 7.26
C GLY A 257 -24.57 -20.61 8.06
N HIS A 258 -24.76 -19.67 9.01
CA HIS A 258 -25.98 -19.62 9.81
C HIS A 258 -27.23 -19.33 8.97
N LEU A 259 -27.14 -18.47 7.95
CA LEU A 259 -28.26 -18.18 7.06
C LEU A 259 -28.75 -19.43 6.34
N SER A 260 -27.82 -20.21 5.78
CA SER A 260 -28.14 -21.46 5.08
C SER A 260 -28.73 -22.52 6.02
N MET A 261 -28.16 -22.67 7.22
CA MET A 261 -28.69 -23.58 8.24
C MET A 261 -30.09 -23.20 8.74
N ALA A 262 -30.36 -21.89 8.91
CA ALA A 262 -31.69 -21.40 9.31
C ALA A 262 -32.74 -21.70 8.23
N SER A 263 -32.41 -21.47 6.95
CA SER A 263 -33.32 -21.78 5.84
C SER A 263 -33.61 -23.28 5.68
N ALA A 264 -32.64 -24.15 6.01
CA ALA A 264 -32.86 -25.59 6.03
C ALA A 264 -33.78 -26.04 7.19
N GLY A 265 -33.72 -25.36 8.34
CA GLY A 265 -34.60 -25.63 9.48
C GLY A 265 -36.08 -25.29 9.22
N GLU A 266 -36.34 -24.20 8.49
CA GLU A 266 -37.70 -23.82 8.09
C GLU A 266 -38.28 -24.81 7.06
N ALA A 267 -37.49 -25.27 6.08
CA ALA A 267 -37.93 -26.24 5.07
C ALA A 267 -38.31 -27.63 5.65
N VAL A 268 -37.67 -28.04 6.75
CA VAL A 268 -38.01 -29.30 7.45
C VAL A 268 -39.29 -29.15 8.28
N SER A 269 -39.58 -27.94 8.79
CA SER A 269 -40.82 -27.70 9.54
C SER A 269 -42.08 -27.75 8.67
N ASP A 270 -41.98 -27.35 7.40
CA ASP A 270 -43.11 -27.39 6.45
C ASP A 270 -43.42 -28.82 5.96
N THR A 271 -42.44 -29.72 5.96
CA THR A 271 -42.61 -31.12 5.54
C THR A 271 -43.11 -32.05 6.67
N ALA A 272 -43.00 -31.64 7.92
CA ALA A 272 -43.48 -32.41 9.08
C ALA A 272 -44.99 -32.31 9.34
N SER A 273 -45.73 -31.50 8.57
CA SER A 273 -47.19 -31.30 8.72
C SER A 273 -48.04 -32.27 7.89
N VAL A 274 -47.45 -33.17 7.11
CA VAL A 274 -48.17 -34.16 6.28
C VAL A 274 -47.93 -35.58 6.80
N SER A 275 -48.35 -35.88 8.02
CA SER A 275 -48.49 -37.27 8.47
C SER A 275 -49.63 -37.45 9.45
N ASP A 276 -50.86 -37.15 9.03
CA ASP A 276 -52.04 -37.70 9.69
C ASP A 276 -52.49 -38.97 8.95
N THR A 277 -52.17 -40.10 9.57
CA THR A 277 -52.65 -41.44 9.23
C THR A 277 -54.16 -41.51 9.41
N ALA A 278 -54.92 -41.28 8.35
CA ALA A 278 -56.35 -41.61 8.32
C ALA A 278 -56.51 -43.14 8.17
N SER A 279 -56.83 -43.79 9.28
CA SER A 279 -57.31 -45.16 9.32
C SER A 279 -58.64 -45.28 8.56
N VAL A 280 -58.66 -46.13 7.53
CA VAL A 280 -59.86 -46.47 6.77
C VAL A 280 -60.71 -47.42 7.62
N SER A 281 -61.82 -46.94 8.17
CA SER A 281 -62.92 -47.77 8.67
C SER A 281 -64.18 -47.49 7.87
N SER A 282 -64.60 -48.49 7.11
CA SER A 282 -65.84 -48.55 6.32
C SER A 282 -67.08 -48.54 7.21
N VAL A 283 -68.00 -47.58 7.03
CA VAL A 283 -69.43 -47.76 7.31
C VAL A 283 -70.26 -46.95 6.30
N ASP A 284 -71.30 -47.63 5.84
CA ASP A 284 -72.30 -47.36 4.81
C ASP A 284 -72.87 -45.94 4.65
N ALA A 285 -73.12 -45.58 3.39
CA ALA A 285 -73.91 -44.44 2.96
C ALA A 285 -75.43 -44.71 3.08
N PRO A 286 -76.24 -43.63 3.13
CA PRO A 286 -77.42 -43.60 2.28
C PRO A 286 -77.52 -42.35 1.41
N LEU A 287 -78.27 -42.54 0.32
CA LEU A 287 -78.43 -41.79 -0.91
C LEU A 287 -79.29 -40.50 -0.82
N ALA A 288 -79.22 -39.73 -1.93
CA ALA A 288 -80.15 -38.72 -2.47
C ALA A 288 -79.82 -37.24 -2.11
N ASP A 289 -79.89 -36.24 -2.99
CA ASP A 289 -80.09 -36.13 -4.44
C ASP A 289 -79.79 -34.66 -4.86
N TYR A 290 -79.55 -34.45 -6.17
CA TYR A 290 -79.74 -33.20 -6.94
C TYR A 290 -78.81 -31.95 -6.83
N SER A 291 -77.87 -31.92 -7.78
CA SER A 291 -77.59 -30.89 -8.82
C SER A 291 -77.43 -29.38 -8.53
N VAL A 292 -76.22 -28.90 -8.89
CA VAL A 292 -75.89 -27.82 -9.85
C VAL A 292 -75.90 -26.35 -9.37
N VAL A 293 -74.66 -25.87 -9.25
CA VAL A 293 -74.08 -24.56 -9.66
C VAL A 293 -74.59 -23.32 -8.94
N ASP A 294 -73.76 -22.82 -8.03
CA ASP A 294 -73.26 -21.44 -8.06
C ASP A 294 -72.09 -21.26 -7.08
N GLY A 295 -70.89 -21.04 -7.63
CA GLY A 295 -69.66 -20.79 -6.88
C GLY A 295 -69.37 -19.28 -6.79
N ASN A 296 -69.58 -18.74 -5.60
CA ASN A 296 -69.07 -17.47 -5.09
C ASN A 296 -67.51 -17.43 -5.17
N VAL A 297 -66.91 -16.34 -5.70
CA VAL A 297 -66.25 -15.23 -4.97
C VAL A 297 -64.75 -15.44 -4.64
N ILE A 298 -63.89 -14.62 -5.30
CA ILE A 298 -62.73 -13.82 -4.82
C ILE A 298 -61.57 -14.60 -4.12
N ASP A 299 -60.25 -14.51 -4.39
CA ASP A 299 -59.36 -13.48 -4.96
C ASP A 299 -57.99 -14.09 -5.37
N ASN A 300 -57.33 -13.41 -6.31
CA ASN A 300 -55.87 -13.20 -6.49
C ASN A 300 -54.86 -14.37 -6.41
N HIS A 301 -54.53 -14.92 -7.60
CA HIS A 301 -53.18 -15.42 -7.90
C HIS A 301 -52.50 -14.46 -8.89
N ILE A 302 -51.44 -13.77 -8.44
CA ILE A 302 -50.45 -13.12 -9.31
C ILE A 302 -49.33 -14.13 -9.54
N LEU A 303 -49.26 -14.67 -10.76
CA LEU A 303 -48.12 -15.42 -11.28
C LEU A 303 -47.22 -14.46 -12.06
N TRP A 304 -45.92 -14.53 -11.77
CA TRP A 304 -44.84 -13.83 -12.45
C TRP A 304 -44.75 -14.26 -13.92
N ASP A 305 -44.69 -13.28 -14.83
CA ASP A 305 -44.46 -13.47 -16.26
C ASP A 305 -42.95 -13.42 -16.56
N PHE A 306 -42.47 -14.42 -17.30
CA PHE A 306 -41.09 -14.56 -17.74
C PHE A 306 -40.94 -13.83 -19.09
N GLU A 307 -40.10 -12.80 -19.12
CA GLU A 307 -39.76 -12.06 -20.34
C GLU A 307 -39.33 -12.98 -21.50
N GLN A 308 -40.04 -12.87 -22.62
CA GLN A 308 -39.64 -13.35 -23.94
C GLN A 308 -39.46 -12.17 -24.89
N ASN A 309 -38.33 -12.20 -25.59
CA ASN A 309 -38.12 -11.73 -26.96
C ASN A 309 -38.26 -10.23 -27.28
N ILE A 310 -37.12 -9.55 -27.36
CA ILE A 310 -36.90 -8.45 -28.31
C ILE A 310 -35.78 -8.88 -29.27
N PRO A 311 -36.01 -8.94 -30.59
CA PRO A 311 -34.94 -9.21 -31.55
C PRO A 311 -34.12 -7.95 -31.85
N LEU A 312 -32.82 -8.20 -32.09
CA LEU A 312 -31.78 -7.30 -32.55
C LEU A 312 -32.22 -6.36 -33.70
N LYS A 313 -31.78 -5.10 -33.62
CA LYS A 313 -31.64 -4.21 -34.78
C LYS A 313 -30.17 -3.87 -34.96
N LEU A 314 -29.54 -4.43 -35.98
CA LEU A 314 -28.26 -4.00 -36.55
C LEU A 314 -28.57 -3.24 -37.86
N ILE A 315 -28.13 -1.98 -37.87
CA ILE A 315 -27.54 -1.16 -38.97
C ILE A 315 -28.01 -1.42 -40.41
N ASP A 316 -28.54 -0.37 -41.05
CA ASP A 316 -27.85 0.45 -42.06
C ASP A 316 -28.25 1.93 -41.89
#